data_AF-A0A4R2BGG6-F1
#
_entry.id   AF-A0A4R2BGG6-F1
#
_cell.length_a   1.000
_cell.length_b   1.000
_cell.length_c   1.000
_cell.angle_alpha   90.00
_cell.angle_beta   90.00
_cell.angle_gamma   90.00
#
_symmetry.space_group_name_H-M   'P 1'
#
loop_
_entity.id
_entity.type
_entity.pdbx_description
1 polymer ?
#
loop_
_entity_poly.entity_id
_entity_poly.type
_entity_poly.pdbx_seq_one_letter_code
_entity_poly.pdbx_strand_id
1 'polypeptide(L)'
;MPKRKKAQMSNPITDLPAGKEPKKVGDLIKRLPSGFPVSHILVNGVKEEVTRFINEKDGVAYFLVNNQLIAYETKDINGILFGTGKPRE
;
A
#
# COMPACT_ATOMS: atom_id res chain seq x y z
N MET A 1 40.73 -2.05 1.91
CA MET A 1 39.44 -2.79 2.03
C MET A 1 38.30 -1.79 2.18
N PRO A 2 37.36 -1.67 1.21
CA PRO A 2 36.28 -0.69 1.30
C PRO A 2 35.13 -1.22 2.16
N LYS A 3 34.61 -0.36 3.05
CA LYS A 3 33.50 -0.63 3.97
C LYS A 3 32.21 -0.87 3.17
N ARG A 4 31.60 -2.06 3.30
CA ARG A 4 30.24 -2.34 2.80
C ARG A 4 29.26 -1.38 3.49
N LYS A 5 28.71 -0.42 2.74
CA LYS A 5 27.58 0.40 3.20
C LYS A 5 26.39 -0.54 3.40
N LYS A 6 25.92 -0.68 4.64
CA LYS A 6 24.64 -1.31 4.95
C LYS A 6 23.57 -0.52 4.20
N ALA A 7 22.88 -1.16 3.26
CA ALA A 7 21.68 -0.58 2.67
C ALA A 7 20.67 -0.37 3.80
N GLN A 8 20.46 0.89 4.19
CA GLN A 8 19.37 1.28 5.06
C GLN A 8 18.07 0.96 4.30
N MET A 9 17.35 -0.05 4.75
CA MET A 9 15.97 -0.26 4.34
C MET A 9 15.20 1.00 4.72
N SER A 10 14.64 1.71 3.75
CA SER A 10 13.74 2.82 4.04
C SER A 10 12.55 2.29 4.82
N ASN A 11 12.26 2.91 5.96
CA ASN A 11 11.04 2.61 6.68
C ASN A 11 9.86 3.05 5.79
N PRO A 12 8.89 2.18 5.46
CA PRO A 12 7.79 2.53 4.54
C PRO A 12 6.88 3.64 5.09
N ILE A 13 6.97 3.94 6.39
CA ILE A 13 6.27 5.06 7.03
C ILE A 13 6.94 6.40 6.68
N THR A 14 8.24 6.41 6.39
CA THR A 14 9.02 7.63 6.12
C THR A 14 8.80 8.18 4.71
N ASP A 15 8.31 7.36 3.78
CA ASP A 15 7.96 7.75 2.41
C ASP A 15 6.48 8.14 2.24
N LEU A 16 5.68 8.09 3.32
CA LEU A 16 4.34 8.68 3.29
C LEU A 16 4.50 10.21 3.22
N PRO A 17 3.77 10.92 2.35
CA PRO A 17 3.94 12.35 2.18
C PRO A 17 3.80 13.07 3.52
N ALA A 18 4.84 13.83 3.89
CA ALA A 18 4.91 14.54 5.17
C ALA A 18 3.68 15.44 5.35
N GLY A 19 2.82 15.06 6.28
CA GLY A 19 1.56 15.73 6.59
C GLY A 19 0.91 15.10 7.82
N LYS A 20 -0.15 15.70 8.36
CA LYS A 20 -0.89 15.15 9.51
C LYS A 20 -1.20 13.66 9.27
N GLU A 21 -0.89 12.80 10.25
CA GLU A 21 -1.16 11.36 10.16
C GLU A 21 -2.61 11.11 9.68
N PRO A 22 -2.82 10.21 8.71
CA PRO A 22 -4.14 9.93 8.20
C PRO A 22 -5.03 9.40 9.33
N LYS A 23 -6.22 9.99 9.50
CA LYS A 23 -7.17 9.58 10.55
C LYS A 23 -7.97 8.33 10.15
N LYS A 24 -8.09 8.09 8.84
CA LYS A 24 -8.82 6.98 8.24
C LYS A 24 -8.02 6.37 7.09
N VAL A 25 -8.28 5.11 6.78
CA VAL A 25 -7.64 4.39 5.67
C VAL A 25 -7.93 5.07 4.32
N GLY A 26 -9.13 5.63 4.13
CA GLY A 26 -9.44 6.42 2.93
C GLY A 26 -8.54 7.64 2.75
N ASP A 27 -8.14 8.30 3.84
CA ASP A 27 -7.21 9.45 3.76
C ASP A 27 -5.79 8.99 3.37
N LEU A 28 -5.42 7.79 3.80
CA LEU A 28 -4.15 7.16 3.44
C LEU A 28 -4.13 6.78 1.95
N ILE A 29 -5.19 6.13 1.45
CA ILE A 29 -5.32 5.73 0.04
C ILE A 29 -5.18 6.93 -0.89
N LYS A 30 -5.85 8.05 -0.56
CA LYS A 30 -5.79 9.29 -1.34
C LYS A 30 -4.40 9.92 -1.43
N ARG A 31 -3.49 9.56 -0.51
CA ARG A 31 -2.11 10.05 -0.48
C ARG A 31 -1.13 9.09 -1.13
N LEU A 32 -1.53 7.87 -1.46
CA LEU A 32 -0.64 6.91 -2.10
C LEU A 32 -0.35 7.36 -3.53
N PRO A 33 0.92 7.39 -3.95
CA PRO A 33 1.24 7.65 -5.33
C PRO A 33 0.81 6.47 -6.20
N SER A 34 0.44 6.76 -7.45
CA SER A 34 0.14 5.71 -8.42
C SER A 34 1.35 4.78 -8.61
N GLY A 35 1.09 3.48 -8.68
CA GLY A 35 2.11 2.44 -8.79
C GLY A 35 2.77 2.03 -7.47
N PHE A 36 2.38 2.63 -6.34
CA PHE A 36 2.95 2.32 -5.02
C PHE A 36 2.76 0.83 -4.69
N PRO A 37 3.83 0.13 -4.26
CA PRO A 37 3.75 -1.29 -3.93
C PRO A 37 2.88 -1.51 -2.69
N VAL A 38 1.87 -2.36 -2.84
CA VAL A 38 0.99 -2.80 -1.76
C VAL A 38 1.04 -4.32 -1.75
N SER A 39 1.10 -4.95 -0.58
CA SER A 39 1.07 -6.42 -0.49
C SER A 39 -0.34 -6.96 -0.33
N HIS A 40 -1.11 -6.34 0.56
CA HIS A 40 -2.44 -6.78 0.89
C HIS A 40 -3.29 -5.60 1.31
N ILE A 41 -4.59 -5.76 1.13
CA ILE A 41 -5.60 -4.91 1.73
C ILE A 41 -6.50 -5.76 2.63
N LEU A 42 -7.07 -5.13 3.65
CA LEU A 42 -8.08 -5.75 4.50
C LEU A 42 -9.43 -5.20 4.05
N VAL A 43 -10.30 -6.03 3.51
CA VAL A 43 -11.65 -5.68 3.04
C VAL A 43 -12.66 -6.43 3.88
N ASN A 44 -13.50 -5.73 4.63
CA ASN A 44 -14.46 -6.32 5.58
C ASN A 44 -13.83 -7.37 6.52
N GLY A 45 -12.59 -7.13 6.96
CA GLY A 45 -11.82 -8.04 7.81
C GLY A 45 -11.18 -9.24 7.08
N VAL A 46 -11.43 -9.42 5.78
CA VAL A 46 -10.77 -10.43 4.94
C VAL A 46 -9.52 -9.84 4.32
N LYS A 47 -8.46 -10.65 4.26
CA LYS A 47 -7.17 -10.25 3.67
C LYS A 47 -7.15 -10.61 2.18
N GLU A 48 -7.06 -9.58 1.33
CA GLU A 48 -6.96 -9.72 -0.11
C GLU A 48 -5.54 -9.40 -0.57
N GLU A 49 -5.00 -10.21 -1.48
CA GLU A 49 -3.67 -10.00 -2.07
C GLU A 49 -3.76 -8.97 -3.19
N VAL A 50 -2.88 -7.97 -3.13
CA VAL A 50 -2.70 -6.97 -4.18
C VAL A 50 -1.22 -6.75 -4.43
N THR A 51 -0.88 -6.15 -5.57
CA THR A 51 0.53 -5.90 -5.92
C THR A 51 0.86 -4.42 -5.94
N ARG A 52 -0.04 -3.58 -6.48
CA ARG A 52 0.19 -2.14 -6.63
C ARG A 52 -1.11 -1.37 -6.50
N PHE A 53 -1.04 -0.21 -5.88
CA PHE A 53 -2.10 0.80 -5.96
C PHE A 53 -2.02 1.51 -7.30
N ILE A 54 -3.16 1.73 -7.95
CA ILE A 54 -3.24 2.48 -9.22
C ILE A 54 -3.77 3.88 -8.98
N ASN A 55 -4.98 3.99 -8.45
CA ASN A 55 -5.61 5.27 -8.13
C ASN A 55 -6.85 5.06 -7.24
N GLU A 56 -7.37 6.14 -6.67
CA GLU A 56 -8.68 6.21 -6.05
C GLU A 56 -9.51 7.30 -6.73
N LYS A 57 -10.73 6.97 -7.11
CA LYS A 57 -11.65 7.92 -7.75
C LYS A 57 -13.07 7.63 -7.31
N ASP A 58 -13.79 8.67 -6.93
CA ASP A 58 -15.21 8.62 -6.57
C ASP A 58 -15.55 7.56 -5.49
N GLY A 59 -14.63 7.33 -4.53
CA GLY A 59 -14.83 6.35 -3.46
C GLY A 59 -14.45 4.91 -3.84
N VAL A 60 -13.84 4.70 -5.01
CA VAL A 60 -13.38 3.39 -5.49
C VAL A 60 -11.87 3.39 -5.65
N ALA A 61 -11.20 2.45 -4.99
CA ALA A 61 -9.76 2.24 -5.08
C ALA A 61 -9.44 1.11 -6.06
N TYR A 62 -8.48 1.37 -6.95
CA TYR A 62 -8.06 0.42 -7.98
C TYR A 62 -6.68 -0.13 -7.65
N PHE A 63 -6.54 -1.45 -7.73
CA PHE A 63 -5.31 -2.17 -7.47
C PHE A 63 -4.99 -3.13 -8.62
N LEU A 64 -3.71 -3.41 -8.83
CA LEU A 64 -3.26 -4.48 -9.71
C LEU A 64 -3.07 -5.78 -8.93
N VAL A 65 -3.57 -6.88 -9.48
CA VAL A 65 -3.35 -8.26 -9.02
C VAL A 65 -3.07 -9.12 -10.24
N ASN A 66 -1.90 -9.77 -10.33
CA ASN A 66 -1.55 -10.63 -11.48
C ASN A 66 -1.82 -9.98 -12.86
N ASN A 67 -1.46 -8.70 -12.99
CA ASN A 67 -1.67 -7.90 -14.20
C ASN A 67 -3.15 -7.63 -14.58
N GLN A 68 -4.08 -7.91 -13.66
CA GLN A 68 -5.50 -7.56 -13.75
C GLN A 68 -5.81 -6.38 -12.83
N LEU A 69 -6.73 -5.53 -13.26
CA LEU A 69 -7.21 -4.40 -12.47
C LEU A 69 -8.41 -4.85 -11.64
N ILE A 70 -8.34 -4.70 -10.31
CA ILE A 70 -9.43 -4.99 -9.39
C ILE A 70 -9.83 -3.69 -8.69
N ALA A 71 -11.14 -3.51 -8.51
CA ALA A 71 -11.73 -2.35 -7.87
C ALA A 71 -12.35 -2.74 -6.53
N TYR A 72 -12.16 -1.91 -5.51
CA TYR A 72 -12.76 -2.05 -4.20
C TYR A 72 -13.38 -0.73 -3.76
N GLU A 73 -14.50 -0.78 -3.06
CA GLU A 73 -15.04 0.41 -2.42
C GLU A 73 -14.11 0.84 -1.27
N THR A 74 -13.66 2.09 -1.29
CA THR A 74 -12.71 2.64 -0.32
C THR A 74 -13.23 2.54 1.12
N LYS A 75 -14.56 2.60 1.31
CA LYS A 75 -15.21 2.47 2.63
C LYS A 75 -15.10 1.06 3.23
N ASP A 76 -14.95 0.05 2.39
CA ASP A 76 -14.89 -1.36 2.81
C ASP A 76 -13.45 -1.78 3.13
N ILE A 77 -12.46 -0.97 2.73
CA ILE A 77 -11.05 -1.18 3.04
C ILE A 77 -10.76 -0.72 4.47
N ASN A 78 -10.56 -1.69 5.37
CA ASN A 78 -10.26 -1.47 6.78
C ASN A 78 -8.76 -1.31 7.06
N GLY A 79 -7.88 -1.67 6.12
CA GLY A 79 -6.44 -1.56 6.31
C GLY A 79 -5.64 -1.85 5.05
N ILE A 80 -4.39 -1.38 5.02
CA ILE A 80 -3.46 -1.57 3.92
C ILE A 80 -2.11 -2.01 4.49
N LEU A 81 -1.55 -3.08 3.92
CA LEU A 81 -0.26 -3.61 4.32
C LEU A 81 0.77 -3.26 3.24
N PHE A 82 1.69 -2.36 3.61
CA PHE A 82 2.81 -1.96 2.78
C PHE A 82 4.01 -2.88 2.99
N GLY A 83 4.82 -3.03 1.95
CA GLY A 83 6.05 -3.83 1.97
C GLY A 83 6.05 -4.93 0.93
N THR A 84 7.24 -5.42 0.59
CA THR A 84 7.35 -6.66 -0.18
C THR A 84 6.85 -7.78 0.72
N GLY A 85 5.81 -8.49 0.31
CA GLY A 85 5.38 -9.69 1.00
C GLY A 85 6.45 -10.77 0.87
N LYS A 86 7.50 -10.74 1.70
CA LYS A 86 8.27 -11.91 2.12
C LYS A 86 8.71 -11.74 3.57
N PRO A 87 8.17 -12.57 4.47
CA PRO A 87 9.07 -13.39 5.27
C PRO A 87 8.72 -14.88 5.15
N ARG A 88 9.77 -15.71 5.07
CA ARG A 88 9.87 -17.17 4.86
C ARG A 88 10.23 -17.53 3.41
N GLU A 89 11.35 -18.19 3.11
CA GLU A 89 12.35 -18.95 3.90
C GLU A 89 13.76 -18.35 3.83
#